data_AF-A0A1X1Q395-F1
#
_entry.id   AF-A0A1X1Q395-F1
#
_cell.length_a   1.000
_cell.length_b   1.000
_cell.length_c   1.000
_cell.angle_alpha   90.00
_cell.angle_beta   90.00
_cell.angle_gamma   90.00
#
_symmetry.space_group_name_H-M   'P 1'
#
loop_
_entity.id
_entity.type
_entity.pdbx_description
1 polymer ?
#
loop_
_entity_poly.entity_id
_entity_poly.type
_entity_poly.pdbx_seq_one_letter_code
_entity_poly.pdbx_strand_id
1 'polypeptide(L)'
;MIKDFYNELKDLRNRFNEATTEEEKNQLKDDYKNLDARIKERGEGFAWVFSLYETSQERENNLLDIGENCIWEKDIPMLLKGLEDAGIKEFTFSSTWSSSNETAFEFYKAGWKLEGMTLVNTHKAWPGEEYAQKPAFIFTRG
;
A
#
# COMPACT_ATOMS: atom_id res chain seq x y z
N MET A 1 -6.05 -4.95 -11.83
CA MET A 1 -6.08 -5.39 -10.41
C MET A 1 -5.11 -4.49 -9.64
N ILE A 2 -5.55 -3.82 -8.57
CA ILE A 2 -4.94 -2.70 -7.78
C ILE A 2 -4.25 -1.55 -8.56
N LYS A 3 -3.33 -1.86 -9.47
CA LYS A 3 -2.65 -0.90 -10.37
C LYS A 3 -3.62 -0.03 -11.16
N ASP A 4 -4.75 -0.58 -11.60
CA ASP A 4 -5.75 0.18 -12.36
C ASP A 4 -6.37 1.29 -11.51
N PHE A 5 -6.74 0.98 -10.26
CA PHE A 5 -7.25 1.96 -9.30
C PHE A 5 -6.19 3.02 -8.98
N TYR A 6 -4.93 2.61 -8.85
CA TYR A 6 -3.83 3.54 -8.59
C TYR A 6 -3.56 4.47 -9.79
N ASN A 7 -3.61 3.93 -11.01
CA ASN A 7 -3.44 4.72 -12.22
C ASN A 7 -4.60 5.72 -12.41
N GLU A 8 -5.83 5.31 -12.11
CA GLU A 8 -7.00 6.19 -12.09
C GLU A 8 -6.82 7.31 -11.03
N LEU A 9 -6.38 6.96 -9.83
CA LEU A 9 -6.07 7.95 -8.78
C LEU A 9 -4.99 8.95 -9.23
N LYS A 10 -3.93 8.45 -9.88
CA LYS A 10 -2.83 9.29 -10.38
C LYS A 10 -3.30 10.23 -11.48
N ASP A 11 -4.15 9.76 -12.39
CA ASP A 11 -4.78 10.59 -13.42
C ASP A 11 -5.62 11.71 -12.80
N LEU A 12 -6.48 11.36 -11.83
CA LEU A 12 -7.29 12.35 -11.10
C LEU A 12 -6.44 13.39 -10.37
N ARG A 13 -5.30 12.99 -9.77
CA ARG A 13 -4.35 13.90 -9.11
C ARG A 13 -3.71 14.86 -10.09
N ASN A 14 -3.27 14.36 -11.25
CA ASN A 14 -2.69 15.20 -12.29
C ASN A 14 -3.71 16.21 -12.83
N ARG A 15 -4.91 15.75 -13.19
CA ARG A 15 -5.99 16.62 -13.66
C ARG A 15 -6.40 17.65 -12.62
N PHE A 16 -6.41 17.30 -11.34
CA PHE A 16 -6.71 18.23 -10.26
C PHE A 16 -5.65 19.33 -10.11
N ASN A 17 -4.37 18.98 -10.28
CA ASN A 17 -3.27 19.95 -10.24
C ASN A 17 -3.30 20.90 -11.45
N GLU A 18 -3.79 20.44 -12.60
CA GLU A 18 -3.92 21.23 -13.82
C GLU A 18 -5.22 22.06 -13.88
N ALA A 19 -6.24 21.69 -13.11
CA ALA A 19 -7.54 22.34 -13.11
C ALA A 19 -7.44 23.81 -12.66
N THR A 20 -8.01 24.71 -13.48
CA THR A 20 -7.94 26.16 -13.25
C THR A 20 -9.27 26.75 -12.78
N THR A 21 -10.38 26.04 -12.99
CA THR A 21 -11.72 26.48 -12.59
C THR A 21 -12.24 25.73 -11.38
N GLU A 22 -13.16 26.35 -10.65
CA GLU A 22 -13.80 25.70 -9.49
C GLU A 22 -14.74 24.56 -9.92
N GLU A 23 -15.36 24.68 -11.10
CA GLU A 23 -16.24 23.65 -11.65
C GLU A 23 -15.48 22.36 -11.95
N GLU A 24 -14.33 22.45 -12.64
CA GLU A 24 -13.46 21.30 -12.90
C GLU A 24 -12.98 20.64 -11.59
N LYS A 25 -12.58 21.46 -10.61
CA LYS A 25 -12.16 20.95 -9.30
C LYS A 25 -13.29 20.23 -8.56
N ASN A 26 -14.53 20.73 -8.66
CA ASN A 26 -15.68 20.09 -8.03
C ASN A 26 -16.04 18.77 -8.71
N GLN A 27 -16.04 18.71 -10.04
CA GLN A 27 -16.22 17.45 -10.76
C GLN A 27 -15.15 16.42 -10.37
N LEU A 28 -13.88 16.83 -10.31
CA LEU A 28 -12.79 15.92 -9.92
C LEU A 28 -12.93 15.43 -8.47
N LYS A 29 -13.40 16.28 -7.54
CA LYS A 29 -13.72 15.84 -6.16
C LYS A 29 -14.80 14.76 -6.14
N ASP A 30 -15.80 14.85 -7.02
CA ASP A 30 -16.84 13.82 -7.12
C ASP A 30 -16.31 12.54 -7.78
N ASP A 31 -15.42 12.65 -8.76
CA ASP A 31 -14.71 11.51 -9.35
C ASP A 31 -13.85 10.79 -8.29
N TYR A 32 -13.15 11.54 -7.41
CA TYR A 32 -12.42 10.96 -6.27
C TYR A 32 -13.34 10.19 -5.32
N LYS A 33 -14.51 10.75 -4.97
CA LYS A 33 -15.48 10.06 -4.11
C LYS A 33 -15.98 8.78 -4.76
N ASN A 34 -16.21 8.79 -6.08
CA ASN A 34 -16.60 7.59 -6.81
C ASN A 34 -15.51 6.51 -6.78
N LEU A 35 -14.25 6.90 -7.02
CA LEU A 35 -13.11 6.00 -6.93
C LEU A 35 -12.98 5.39 -5.53
N ASP A 36 -13.05 6.22 -4.49
CA ASP A 36 -13.01 5.78 -3.08
C ASP A 36 -14.16 4.82 -2.75
N ALA A 37 -15.38 5.09 -3.22
CA ALA A 37 -16.52 4.19 -3.06
C ALA A 37 -16.26 2.82 -3.72
N ARG A 38 -15.75 2.80 -4.96
CA ARG A 38 -15.39 1.57 -5.67
C ARG A 38 -14.28 0.79 -4.98
N ILE A 39 -13.31 1.46 -4.35
CA ILE A 39 -12.28 0.80 -3.54
C ILE A 39 -12.90 0.17 -2.29
N LYS A 40 -13.79 0.90 -1.59
CA LYS A 40 -14.47 0.40 -0.39
C LYS A 40 -15.43 -0.76 -0.67
N GLU A 41 -16.10 -0.76 -1.82
CA GLU A 41 -16.96 -1.86 -2.28
C GLU A 41 -16.21 -3.19 -2.44
N ARG A 42 -14.88 -3.15 -2.61
CA ARG A 42 -14.01 -4.34 -2.65
C ARG A 42 -13.74 -4.92 -1.26
N GLY A 43 -14.14 -4.24 -0.20
CA GLY A 43 -13.95 -4.65 1.19
C GLY A 43 -12.78 -3.96 1.89
N GLU A 44 -12.82 -3.97 3.22
CA GLU A 44 -11.86 -3.26 4.08
C GLU A 44 -10.42 -3.72 3.88
N GLY A 45 -10.18 -5.02 3.66
CA GLY A 45 -8.85 -5.56 3.37
C GLY A 45 -8.26 -5.01 2.07
N PHE A 46 -9.05 -4.92 1.00
CA PHE A 46 -8.59 -4.35 -0.28
C PHE A 46 -8.29 -2.85 -0.13
N ALA A 47 -9.16 -2.10 0.55
CA ALA A 47 -8.96 -0.67 0.81
C ALA A 47 -7.70 -0.41 1.64
N TRP A 48 -7.42 -1.25 2.63
CA TRP A 48 -6.19 -1.17 3.41
C TRP A 48 -4.95 -1.43 2.57
N VAL A 49 -4.94 -2.51 1.78
CA VAL A 49 -3.84 -2.83 0.87
C VAL A 49 -3.65 -1.73 -0.19
N PHE A 50 -4.73 -1.10 -0.66
CA PHE A 50 -4.65 0.05 -1.56
C PHE A 50 -3.91 1.24 -0.94
N SER A 51 -4.21 1.59 0.31
CA SER A 51 -3.51 2.67 1.02
C SER A 51 -2.01 2.37 1.21
N LEU A 52 -1.65 1.11 1.50
CA LEU A 52 -0.24 0.68 1.58
C LEU A 52 0.44 0.74 0.21
N TYR A 53 -0.26 0.33 -0.84
CA TYR A 53 0.23 0.38 -2.21
C TYR A 53 0.51 1.81 -2.65
N GLU A 54 -0.46 2.72 -2.47
CA GLU A 54 -0.33 4.14 -2.76
C GLU A 54 0.88 4.75 -2.06
N THR A 55 1.01 4.53 -0.75
CA THR A 55 2.14 5.00 0.05
C THR A 55 3.48 4.46 -0.47
N SER A 56 3.51 3.17 -0.84
CA SER A 56 4.72 2.55 -1.40
C SER A 56 5.11 3.17 -2.74
N GLN A 57 4.15 3.47 -3.61
CA GLN A 57 4.40 4.12 -4.88
C GLN A 57 4.86 5.58 -4.71
N GLU A 58 4.25 6.32 -3.79
CA GLU A 58 4.67 7.70 -3.46
C GLU A 58 6.12 7.75 -2.98
N ARG A 59 6.56 6.71 -2.25
CA ARG A 59 7.93 6.53 -1.76
C ARG A 59 8.88 5.89 -2.75
N GLU A 60 8.42 5.64 -3.97
CA GLU A 60 9.23 5.02 -5.03
C GLU A 60 9.72 3.61 -4.68
N ASN A 61 8.97 2.88 -3.86
CA ASN A 61 9.23 1.47 -3.58
C ASN A 61 8.75 0.58 -4.73
N ASN A 62 9.59 -0.37 -5.14
CA ASN A 62 9.25 -1.34 -6.20
C ASN A 62 8.17 -2.34 -5.77
N LEU A 63 8.12 -2.65 -4.48
CA LEU A 63 7.17 -3.58 -3.88
C LEU A 63 6.27 -2.84 -2.90
N LEU A 64 5.07 -3.38 -2.68
CA LEU A 64 4.21 -2.93 -1.59
C LEU A 64 4.93 -3.22 -0.27
N ASP A 65 5.04 -2.23 0.60
CA ASP A 65 5.61 -2.39 1.93
C ASP A 65 4.51 -2.46 3.01
N ILE A 66 4.62 -3.46 3.87
CA ILE A 66 3.77 -3.73 5.01
C ILE A 66 4.59 -3.47 6.27
N GLY A 67 4.05 -2.71 7.23
CA GLY A 67 4.68 -2.57 8.55
C GLY A 67 5.13 -1.16 8.93
N GLU A 68 4.70 -0.14 8.18
CA GLU A 68 4.68 1.23 8.73
C GLU A 68 3.76 1.34 9.93
N ASN A 69 2.57 0.74 9.85
CA ASN A 69 1.59 0.72 10.93
C ASN A 69 1.67 -0.58 11.74
N CYS A 70 1.25 -0.50 13.01
CA CYS A 70 1.10 -1.68 13.86
C CYS A 70 0.03 -2.61 13.27
N ILE A 71 0.36 -3.89 13.13
CA ILE A 71 -0.55 -4.95 12.66
C ILE A 71 -0.86 -5.83 13.85
N TRP A 72 -2.13 -5.92 14.19
CA TRP A 72 -2.59 -6.85 15.23
C TRP A 72 -2.85 -8.20 14.60
N GLU A 73 -2.61 -9.28 15.36
CA GLU A 73 -2.82 -10.65 14.90
C GLU A 73 -4.24 -10.87 14.33
N LYS A 74 -5.25 -10.28 14.98
CA LYS A 74 -6.66 -10.33 14.55
C LYS A 74 -6.91 -9.71 13.16
N ASP A 75 -6.05 -8.80 12.71
CA ASP A 75 -6.22 -8.06 11.45
C ASP A 75 -5.47 -8.76 10.28
N ILE A 76 -4.57 -9.71 10.59
CA ILE A 76 -3.78 -10.43 9.57
C ILE A 76 -4.65 -11.18 8.56
N PRO A 77 -5.72 -11.92 8.95
CA PRO A 77 -6.59 -12.58 7.98
C PRO A 77 -7.22 -11.60 6.97
N MET A 78 -7.63 -10.42 7.44
CA MET A 78 -8.21 -9.38 6.58
C MET A 78 -7.16 -8.80 5.63
N LEU A 79 -5.94 -8.52 6.13
CA LEU A 79 -4.83 -8.05 5.30
C LEU A 79 -4.48 -9.07 4.20
N LEU A 80 -4.34 -10.34 4.57
CA LEU A 80 -4.03 -11.43 3.64
C LEU A 80 -5.10 -11.58 2.56
N LYS A 81 -6.37 -11.44 2.91
CA LYS A 81 -7.47 -11.44 1.94
C LYS A 81 -7.39 -10.23 1.01
N GLY A 82 -7.08 -9.06 1.54
CA GLY A 82 -6.82 -7.86 0.75
C GLY A 82 -5.68 -8.03 -0.26
N LEU A 83 -4.58 -8.67 0.14
CA LEU A 83 -3.44 -8.96 -0.74
C LEU A 83 -3.85 -9.88 -1.90
N GLU A 84 -4.63 -10.92 -1.60
CA GLU A 84 -5.19 -11.83 -2.61
C GLU A 84 -6.12 -11.07 -3.58
N ASP A 85 -7.08 -10.29 -3.07
CA ASP A 85 -8.05 -9.55 -3.88
C ASP A 85 -7.42 -8.43 -4.71
N ALA A 86 -6.25 -7.95 -4.28
CA ALA A 86 -5.38 -7.01 -4.99
C ALA A 86 -4.44 -7.68 -6.01
N GLY A 87 -4.32 -9.01 -5.98
CA GLY A 87 -3.41 -9.75 -6.85
C GLY A 87 -1.93 -9.59 -6.48
N ILE A 88 -1.65 -9.27 -5.21
CA ILE A 88 -0.28 -9.15 -4.72
C ILE A 88 0.30 -10.56 -4.52
N LYS A 89 1.44 -10.81 -5.15
CA LYS A 89 2.19 -12.07 -5.09
C LYS A 89 3.55 -11.90 -4.39
N GLU A 90 3.97 -10.66 -4.17
CA GLU A 90 5.23 -10.29 -3.53
C GLU A 90 5.06 -8.97 -2.80
N PHE A 91 5.59 -8.87 -1.58
CA PHE A 91 5.59 -7.65 -0.77
C PHE A 91 6.81 -7.61 0.16
N THR A 92 7.11 -6.43 0.70
CA THR A 92 8.12 -6.26 1.75
C THR A 92 7.47 -6.07 3.12
N PHE A 93 8.12 -6.55 4.17
CA PHE A 93 7.67 -6.38 5.55
C PHE A 93 8.75 -5.70 6.39
N SER A 94 8.52 -4.44 6.77
CA SER A 94 9.52 -3.55 7.35
C SER A 94 9.23 -3.14 8.80
N SER A 95 8.39 -3.90 9.51
CA SER A 95 7.93 -3.59 10.87
C SER A 95 9.07 -3.59 11.89
N THR A 96 9.10 -2.56 12.74
CA THR A 96 10.00 -2.46 13.91
C THR A 96 9.28 -2.72 15.23
N TRP A 97 8.01 -3.13 15.18
CA TRP A 97 7.23 -3.44 16.38
C TRP A 97 7.74 -4.73 17.04
N SER A 98 7.56 -4.85 18.36
CA SER A 98 7.98 -6.03 19.11
C SER A 98 7.32 -7.33 18.61
N SER A 99 6.12 -7.22 18.02
CA SER A 99 5.35 -8.32 17.43
C SER A 99 5.69 -8.64 15.96
N SER A 100 6.79 -8.09 15.43
CA SER A 100 7.18 -8.26 14.03
C SER A 100 7.47 -9.71 13.67
N ASN A 101 8.15 -10.45 14.55
CA ASN A 101 8.47 -11.86 14.32
C ASN A 101 7.21 -12.74 14.29
N GLU A 102 6.27 -12.50 15.20
CA GLU A 102 4.98 -13.20 15.27
C GLU A 102 4.17 -12.93 14.00
N THR A 103 4.11 -11.67 13.57
CA THR A 103 3.42 -11.27 12.33
C THR A 103 4.04 -11.94 11.10
N ALA A 104 5.38 -11.96 11.01
CA ALA A 104 6.11 -12.66 9.94
C ALA A 104 5.82 -14.17 9.95
N PHE A 105 5.69 -14.77 11.14
CA PHE A 105 5.34 -16.19 11.27
C PHE A 105 3.89 -16.48 10.82
N GLU A 106 2.94 -15.55 11.05
CA GLU A 106 1.59 -15.68 10.49
C GLU A 106 1.58 -15.66 8.96
N PHE A 107 2.40 -14.81 8.33
CA PHE A 107 2.55 -14.84 6.86
C PHE A 107 3.10 -16.19 6.39
N TYR A 108 4.09 -16.74 7.10
CA TYR A 108 4.63 -18.08 6.82
C TYR A 108 3.54 -19.16 6.91
N LYS A 109 2.73 -19.17 7.98
CA LYS A 109 1.60 -20.11 8.13
C LYS A 109 0.56 -19.96 7.03
N ALA A 110 0.35 -18.75 6.52
CA ALA A 110 -0.53 -18.46 5.40
C ALA A 110 0.06 -18.84 4.02
N GLY A 111 1.25 -19.45 3.99
CA GLY A 111 1.88 -19.97 2.78
C GLY A 111 2.77 -18.97 2.04
N TRP A 112 3.10 -17.84 2.66
CA TRP A 112 4.12 -16.93 2.14
C TRP A 112 5.52 -17.44 2.48
N LYS A 113 6.45 -17.26 1.55
CA LYS A 113 7.85 -17.66 1.72
C LYS A 113 8.71 -16.43 1.96
N LEU A 114 9.58 -16.51 2.96
CA LEU A 114 10.61 -15.52 3.19
C LEU A 114 11.77 -15.77 2.22
N GLU A 115 11.94 -14.90 1.23
CA GLU A 115 12.98 -15.04 0.18
C GLU A 115 14.28 -14.30 0.54
N GLY A 116 14.22 -13.31 1.43
CA GLY A 116 15.40 -12.56 1.83
C GLY A 116 15.07 -11.21 2.45
N MET A 117 15.99 -10.26 2.29
CA MET A 117 15.88 -8.90 2.80
C MET A 117 16.26 -7.88 1.74
N THR A 118 15.66 -6.69 1.83
CA THR A 118 16.00 -5.51 1.03
C THR A 118 15.91 -4.24 1.88
N LEU A 119 16.31 -3.12 1.30
CA LEU A 119 15.99 -1.79 1.82
C LEU A 119 14.70 -1.28 1.17
N VAL A 120 13.87 -0.62 1.97
CA VAL A 120 12.67 0.10 1.50
C VAL A 120 12.75 1.56 1.90
N ASN A 121 12.25 2.43 1.03
CA ASN A 121 12.11 3.85 1.28
C ASN A 121 10.97 4.11 2.27
N THR A 122 11.19 5.06 3.18
CA THR A 122 10.26 5.45 4.24
C THR A 122 9.88 6.93 4.10
N HIS A 123 10.03 7.74 5.14
CA HIS A 123 9.80 9.18 5.07
C HIS A 123 11.07 9.92 4.65
N LYS A 124 10.88 11.10 4.06
CA LYS A 124 11.96 12.09 3.93
C LYS A 124 12.06 12.86 5.24
N ALA A 125 13.26 13.24 5.66
CA ALA A 125 13.40 14.12 6.82
C ALA A 125 12.91 15.53 6.48
N TRP A 126 13.17 16.01 5.25
CA TRP A 126 12.68 17.29 4.73
C TRP A 126 12.23 17.21 3.26
N PRO A 127 11.33 18.11 2.80
CA PRO A 127 10.98 18.21 1.39
C PRO A 127 12.21 18.45 0.51
N GLY A 128 12.39 17.64 -0.53
CA GLY A 128 13.51 17.72 -1.46
C GLY A 128 14.72 16.83 -1.12
N GLU A 129 14.75 16.19 0.05
CA GLU A 129 15.78 15.21 0.39
C GLU A 129 15.49 13.81 -0.18
N GLU A 130 16.49 12.92 -0.06
CA GLU A 130 16.34 11.50 -0.35
C GLU A 130 15.47 10.81 0.73
N TYR A 131 14.84 9.70 0.35
CA TYR A 131 14.08 8.90 1.30
C TYR A 131 15.01 8.21 2.30
N ALA A 132 14.68 8.25 3.60
CA ALA A 132 15.33 7.39 4.57
C ALA A 132 14.98 5.92 4.26
N GLN A 133 15.93 5.02 4.47
CA GLN A 133 15.78 3.60 4.16
C GLN A 133 15.84 2.73 5.42
N LYS A 134 15.06 1.65 5.44
CA LYS A 134 15.13 0.63 6.49
C LYS A 134 15.15 -0.79 5.93
N PRO A 135 15.72 -1.77 6.64
CA PRO A 135 15.62 -3.16 6.27
C PRO A 135 14.18 -3.65 6.27
N ALA A 136 13.85 -4.51 5.31
CA ALA A 136 12.57 -5.19 5.20
C ALA A 136 12.76 -6.61 4.70
N PHE A 137 11.90 -7.52 5.15
CA PHE A 137 11.85 -8.89 4.66
C PHE A 137 11.07 -8.97 3.35
N ILE A 138 11.52 -9.80 2.40
CA ILE A 138 10.78 -10.05 1.16
C ILE A 138 9.95 -11.32 1.34
N PHE A 139 8.64 -11.21 1.14
CA PHE A 139 7.71 -12.33 1.14
C PHE A 139 7.13 -12.56 -0.25
N THR A 140 7.11 -13.82 -0.70
CA THR A 140 6.52 -14.22 -1.98
C THR A 140 5.50 -15.34 -1.82
N ARG A 141 4.57 -15.46 -2.77
CA ARG A 141 3.62 -16.57 -2.86
C ARG A 141 3.40 -16.98 -4.32
N GLY A 142 3.51 -18.28 -4.58
CA GLY A 142 3.27 -18.91 -5.89
C GLY A 142 1.85 -18.71 -6.41
#